data_AF-A0A959SGG7-F1
#
_entry.id   AF-A0A959SGG7-F1
#
_cell.length_a   1.000
_cell.length_b   1.000
_cell.length_c   1.000
_cell.angle_alpha   90.00
_cell.angle_beta   90.00
_cell.angle_gamma   90.00
#
_symmetry.space_group_name_H-M   'P 1'
#
loop_
_entity.id
_entity.type
_entity.pdbx_description
1 polymer ?
#
loop_
_entity_poly.entity_id
_entity_poly.type
_entity_poly.pdbx_seq_one_letter_code
_entity_poly.pdbx_strand_id
1 'polypeptide(L)'
;MKRSAGIALVLLLAVLLGALREFFFLNLNYAIDHLANHRAYSFAHSSFQAAVQGMTLHDLVLLKWVAAATFILAMFGLTVRMAHLLFGGHRYRSSIALLTAGIAGLALLLHLGSAVHPALDLVSVKLLHLLQYPGMLLFLWMASMLRKPANQG
;
A
#
# COMPACT_ATOMS: atom_id res chain seq x y z
N MET A 1 0.67 -16.16 21.74
CA MET A 1 1.97 -15.99 21.04
C MET A 1 2.87 -15.08 21.86
N LYS A 2 4.17 -15.38 21.96
CA LYS A 2 5.15 -14.43 22.51
C LYS A 2 5.12 -13.15 21.65
N ARG A 3 5.24 -11.98 22.28
CA ARG A 3 5.20 -10.66 21.61
C ARG A 3 6.16 -10.57 20.42
N SER A 4 7.35 -11.14 20.55
CA SER A 4 8.35 -11.24 19.49
C SER A 4 7.88 -12.04 18.26
N ALA A 5 7.22 -13.18 18.48
CA ALA A 5 6.65 -13.98 17.39
C ALA A 5 5.53 -13.23 16.66
N GLY A 6 4.73 -12.43 17.38
CA GLY A 6 3.70 -11.57 16.78
C GLY A 6 4.30 -10.49 15.87
N ILE A 7 5.36 -9.82 16.34
CA ILE A 7 6.07 -8.78 15.58
C ILE A 7 6.70 -9.39 14.31
N ALA A 8 7.38 -10.54 14.45
CA ALA A 8 7.99 -11.24 13.32
C ALA A 8 6.95 -11.64 12.26
N LEU A 9 5.80 -12.16 12.69
CA LEU A 9 4.71 -12.51 11.79
C LEU A 9 4.16 -11.28 11.04
N VAL A 10 3.95 -10.17 11.74
CA VAL A 10 3.47 -8.93 11.11
C VAL A 10 4.48 -8.38 10.09
N LEU A 11 5.78 -8.44 10.39
CA LEU A 11 6.83 -8.05 9.44
C LEU A 11 6.85 -8.97 8.22
N LEU A 12 6.78 -10.28 8.42
CA LEU A 12 6.74 -11.26 7.33
C LEU A 12 5.54 -11.01 6.41
N LEU A 13 4.35 -10.84 6.99
CA LEU A 13 3.14 -10.53 6.24
C LEU A 13 3.26 -9.21 5.46
N ALA A 14 3.89 -8.19 6.05
CA ALA A 14 4.09 -6.90 5.38
C ALA A 14 5.05 -7.02 4.18
N VAL A 15 6.12 -7.83 4.30
CA VAL A 15 7.04 -8.12 3.19
C VAL A 15 6.34 -8.90 2.09
N LEU A 16 5.61 -9.96 2.43
CA LEU A 16 4.84 -10.76 1.47
C LEU A 16 3.78 -9.92 0.76
N LEU A 17 3.06 -9.07 1.49
CA LEU A 17 2.07 -8.16 0.93
C LEU A 17 2.72 -7.15 -0.02
N GLY A 18 3.90 -6.61 0.33
CA GLY A 18 4.67 -5.72 -0.53
C GLY A 18 5.14 -6.38 -1.83
N ALA A 19 5.62 -7.62 -1.75
CA ALA A 19 6.02 -8.40 -2.93
C ALA A 19 4.83 -8.71 -3.85
N LEU A 20 3.69 -9.13 -3.27
CA LEU A 20 2.45 -9.38 -3.99
C LEU A 20 1.95 -8.10 -4.68
N ARG A 21 1.98 -6.98 -3.96
CA ARG A 21 1.62 -5.66 -4.47
C ARG A 21 2.46 -5.29 -5.69
N GLU A 22 3.78 -5.44 -5.59
CA GLU A 22 4.71 -5.11 -6.67
C GLU A 22 4.41 -5.95 -7.92
N PHE A 23 4.30 -7.27 -7.74
CA PHE A 23 3.93 -8.19 -8.81
C PHE A 23 2.60 -7.78 -9.45
N PHE A 24 1.57 -7.53 -8.64
CA PHE A 24 0.24 -7.20 -9.14
C PHE A 24 0.22 -5.90 -9.95
N PHE A 25 0.75 -4.80 -9.40
CA PHE A 25 0.69 -3.50 -10.06
C PHE A 25 1.61 -3.39 -11.28
N LEU A 26 2.76 -4.07 -11.28
CA LEU A 26 3.64 -4.12 -12.44
C LEU A 26 2.93 -4.79 -13.63
N ASN A 27 2.31 -5.95 -13.40
CA ASN A 27 1.56 -6.66 -14.42
C ASN A 27 0.30 -5.91 -14.87
N LEU A 28 -0.43 -5.30 -13.93
CA LEU A 28 -1.62 -4.51 -14.25
C LEU A 28 -1.27 -3.28 -15.11
N ASN A 29 -0.18 -2.59 -14.79
CA ASN A 29 0.27 -1.45 -15.60
C ASN A 29 0.69 -1.89 -17.00
N TYR A 30 1.31 -3.05 -17.18
CA TYR A 30 1.59 -3.59 -18.51
C TYR A 30 0.34 -3.97 -19.30
N ALA A 31 -0.70 -4.48 -18.64
CA ALA A 31 -1.99 -4.74 -19.28
C ALA A 31 -2.69 -3.44 -19.71
N ILE A 32 -2.67 -2.43 -18.84
CA ILE A 32 -3.22 -1.09 -19.13
C ILE A 32 -2.45 -0.44 -20.28
N ASP A 33 -1.12 -0.43 -20.26
CA ASP A 33 -0.29 0.15 -21.33
C ASP A 33 -0.57 -0.53 -22.68
N HIS A 34 -0.71 -1.85 -22.67
CA HIS A 34 -1.00 -2.63 -23.87
C HIS A 34 -2.32 -2.18 -24.53
N LEU A 35 -3.41 -2.08 -23.75
CA LEU A 35 -4.71 -1.66 -24.25
C LEU A 35 -4.77 -0.16 -24.58
N ALA A 36 -4.22 0.70 -23.72
CA ALA A 36 -4.28 2.15 -23.91
C ALA A 36 -3.48 2.59 -25.14
N ASN A 37 -2.28 2.04 -25.34
CA ASN A 37 -1.38 2.42 -26.43
C ASN A 37 -1.42 1.47 -27.63
N HIS A 38 -2.37 0.53 -27.66
CA HIS A 38 -2.59 -0.41 -28.77
C HIS A 38 -1.29 -1.15 -29.16
N ARG A 39 -0.50 -1.53 -28.15
CA ARG A 39 0.81 -2.16 -28.34
C ARG A 39 0.60 -3.55 -28.96
N ALA A 40 1.53 -4.00 -29.80
CA ALA A 40 1.46 -5.35 -30.36
C ALA A 40 1.56 -6.47 -29.31
N TYR A 41 2.20 -6.21 -28.17
CA TYR A 41 2.46 -7.20 -27.11
C TYR A 41 2.29 -6.59 -25.72
N SER A 42 1.89 -7.42 -24.75
CA SER A 42 1.94 -7.09 -23.32
C SER A 42 3.08 -7.86 -22.65
N PHE A 43 3.86 -7.17 -21.82
CA PHE A 43 4.93 -7.78 -21.01
C PHE A 43 4.41 -8.30 -19.65
N ALA A 44 3.09 -8.28 -19.42
CA ALA A 44 2.51 -8.88 -18.24
C ALA A 44 2.75 -10.40 -18.21
N HIS A 45 2.91 -10.96 -17.03
CA HIS A 45 3.07 -12.38 -16.80
C HIS A 45 1.86 -13.15 -17.34
N SER A 46 2.09 -14.31 -17.96
CA SER A 46 1.06 -15.08 -18.67
C SER A 46 -0.15 -15.44 -17.80
N SER A 47 0.09 -15.83 -16.55
CA SER A 47 -0.99 -16.11 -15.58
C SER A 47 -1.83 -14.87 -15.25
N PHE A 48 -1.23 -13.69 -15.21
CA PHE A 48 -1.96 -12.44 -15.02
C PHE A 48 -2.78 -12.09 -16.26
N GLN A 49 -2.17 -12.21 -17.45
CA GLN A 49 -2.87 -11.98 -18.72
C GLN A 49 -4.11 -12.87 -18.86
N ALA A 50 -4.01 -14.16 -18.51
CA ALA A 50 -5.15 -15.08 -18.52
C ALA A 50 -6.26 -14.63 -17.56
N ALA A 51 -5.92 -14.09 -16.38
CA ALA A 51 -6.89 -13.65 -15.39
C ALA A 51 -7.62 -12.35 -15.78
N VAL A 52 -7.00 -11.50 -16.61
CA VAL A 52 -7.59 -10.23 -17.07
C VAL A 52 -8.01 -10.26 -18.54
N GLN A 53 -8.00 -11.43 -19.16
CA GLN A 53 -8.35 -11.60 -20.56
C GLN A 53 -9.81 -11.16 -20.79
N GLY A 54 -10.02 -10.32 -21.81
CA GLY A 54 -11.35 -9.79 -22.15
C GLY A 54 -11.79 -8.59 -21.31
N MET A 55 -11.02 -8.16 -20.31
CA MET A 55 -11.28 -6.90 -19.59
C MET A 55 -11.01 -5.69 -20.50
N THR A 56 -11.86 -4.67 -20.38
CA THR A 56 -11.65 -3.39 -21.07
C THR A 56 -10.63 -2.54 -20.34
N LEU A 57 -10.15 -1.47 -21.00
CA LEU A 57 -9.27 -0.48 -20.35
C LEU A 57 -9.91 0.11 -19.09
N HIS A 58 -11.21 0.39 -19.12
CA HIS A 58 -11.95 0.91 -17.97
C HIS A 58 -11.94 -0.08 -16.80
N ASP A 59 -12.17 -1.37 -17.08
CA ASP A 59 -12.18 -2.42 -16.04
C ASP A 59 -10.81 -2.57 -15.38
N LEU A 60 -9.72 -2.51 -16.16
CA LEU A 60 -8.36 -2.55 -15.62
C LEU A 60 -8.03 -1.34 -14.75
N VAL A 61 -8.49 -0.15 -15.14
CA VAL A 61 -8.33 1.07 -14.34
C VAL A 61 -9.12 0.98 -13.03
N LEU A 62 -10.36 0.47 -13.08
CA LEU A 62 -11.16 0.24 -11.88
C LEU A 62 -10.50 -0.78 -10.95
N LEU A 63 -10.01 -1.90 -11.52
CA LEU A 63 -9.26 -2.91 -10.78
C LEU A 63 -8.02 -2.32 -10.11
N LYS A 64 -7.31 -1.40 -10.77
CA LYS A 64 -6.16 -0.69 -10.20
C LYS A 64 -6.52 0.08 -8.95
N TRP A 65 -7.64 0.83 -8.98
CA TRP A 65 -8.12 1.61 -7.84
C TRP A 65 -8.64 0.72 -6.70
N VAL A 66 -9.40 -0.33 -7.01
CA VAL A 66 -9.88 -1.30 -6.02
C VAL A 66 -8.72 -2.02 -5.35
N ALA A 67 -7.73 -2.46 -6.14
CA ALA A 67 -6.53 -3.08 -5.60
C ALA A 67 -5.75 -2.10 -4.71
N ALA A 68 -5.60 -0.84 -5.14
CA ALA A 68 -4.90 0.18 -4.37
C ALA A 68 -5.56 0.38 -2.99
N ALA A 69 -6.88 0.53 -2.96
CA ALA A 69 -7.64 0.62 -1.70
C ALA A 69 -7.45 -0.63 -0.83
N THR A 70 -7.50 -1.82 -1.43
CA THR A 70 -7.33 -3.09 -0.72
C THR A 70 -5.94 -3.21 -0.08
N PHE A 71 -4.87 -2.89 -0.81
CA PHE A 71 -3.51 -2.91 -0.28
C PHE A 71 -3.30 -1.87 0.82
N ILE A 72 -3.88 -0.66 0.68
CA ILE A 72 -3.84 0.38 1.73
C ILE A 72 -4.52 -0.13 3.00
N LEU A 73 -5.72 -0.70 2.89
CA LEU A 73 -6.45 -1.23 4.05
C LEU A 73 -5.71 -2.39 4.73
N ALA A 74 -5.13 -3.30 3.95
CA ALA A 74 -4.33 -4.39 4.47
C ALA A 74 -3.08 -3.88 5.20
N MET A 75 -2.34 -2.94 4.61
CA MET A 75 -1.15 -2.35 5.21
C MET A 75 -1.48 -1.51 6.46
N PHE A 76 -2.59 -0.78 6.43
CA PHE A 76 -3.14 -0.08 7.60
C PHE A 76 -3.45 -1.06 8.73
N GLY A 77 -4.12 -2.18 8.44
CA GLY A 77 -4.41 -3.23 9.41
C GLY A 77 -3.14 -3.80 10.05
N LEU A 78 -2.12 -4.11 9.24
CA LEU A 78 -0.81 -4.55 9.74
C LEU A 78 -0.12 -3.50 10.59
N THR A 79 -0.20 -2.22 10.21
CA THR A 79 0.38 -1.09 10.94
C THR A 79 -0.28 -0.89 12.30
N VAL A 80 -1.62 -0.93 12.36
CA VAL A 80 -2.37 -0.88 13.63
C VAL A 80 -2.03 -2.09 14.50
N ARG A 81 -1.93 -3.28 13.91
CA ARG A 81 -1.56 -4.49 14.65
C ARG A 81 -0.14 -4.41 15.22
N MET A 82 0.80 -3.90 14.43
CA MET A 82 2.18 -3.64 14.88
C MET A 82 2.19 -2.65 16.05
N ALA A 83 1.49 -1.52 15.93
CA ALA A 83 1.40 -0.53 16.99
C ALA A 83 0.82 -1.12 18.29
N HIS A 84 -0.23 -1.96 18.18
CA HIS A 84 -0.80 -2.66 19.32
C HIS A 84 0.22 -3.62 19.97
N LEU A 85 0.99 -4.37 19.17
CA LEU A 85 2.02 -5.27 19.68
C LEU A 85 3.21 -4.52 20.30
N LEU A 86 3.54 -3.33 19.82
CA LEU A 86 4.68 -2.53 20.30
C LEU A 86 4.35 -1.68 21.53
N PHE A 87 3.12 -1.18 21.64
CA PHE A 87 2.74 -0.22 22.68
C PHE A 87 1.63 -0.71 23.61
N GLY A 88 1.09 -1.92 23.38
CA GLY A 88 0.17 -2.59 24.29
C GLY A 88 -1.23 -1.98 24.38
N GLY A 89 -1.62 -1.08 23.47
CA GLY A 89 -2.93 -0.44 23.51
C GLY A 89 -3.38 0.17 22.18
N HIS A 90 -4.65 0.62 22.14
CA HIS A 90 -5.30 1.19 20.95
C HIS A 90 -5.07 2.70 20.78
N ARG A 91 -4.27 3.32 21.66
CA ARG A 91 -4.05 4.78 21.73
C ARG A 91 -3.63 5.38 20.38
N TYR A 92 -2.83 4.65 19.60
CA TYR A 92 -2.32 5.13 18.31
C TYR A 92 -3.24 4.81 17.13
N ARG A 93 -4.32 4.03 17.32
CA ARG A 93 -5.21 3.62 16.22
C ARG A 93 -5.83 4.82 15.53
N SER A 94 -6.38 5.78 16.28
CA SER A 94 -7.01 6.96 15.72
C SER A 94 -6.00 7.87 15.01
N SER A 95 -4.80 8.05 15.57
CA SER A 95 -3.74 8.83 14.91
C SER A 95 -3.25 8.19 13.61
N ILE A 96 -3.04 6.87 13.59
CA ILE A 96 -2.65 6.12 12.38
C ILE A 96 -3.79 6.22 11.35
N ALA A 97 -5.05 6.08 11.77
CA ALA A 97 -6.20 6.18 10.88
C ALA A 97 -6.32 7.59 10.27
N LEU A 98 -6.24 8.64 11.09
CA LEU A 98 -6.29 10.03 10.63
C LEU A 98 -5.14 10.36 9.67
N LEU A 99 -3.92 9.91 9.98
CA LEU A 99 -2.77 10.14 9.10
C LEU A 99 -2.92 9.39 7.77
N THR A 100 -3.37 8.13 7.82
CA THR A 100 -3.64 7.32 6.61
C THR A 100 -4.73 7.96 5.76
N ALA A 101 -5.84 8.36 6.38
CA ALA A 101 -6.97 9.02 5.71
C ALA A 101 -6.57 10.39 5.14
N GLY A 102 -5.76 11.16 5.87
CA GLY A 102 -5.24 12.44 5.42
C GLY A 102 -4.35 12.31 4.18
N ILE A 103 -3.42 11.36 4.18
CA ILE A 103 -2.55 11.09 3.02
C ILE A 103 -3.38 10.56 1.84
N ALA A 104 -4.32 9.64 2.07
CA ALA A 104 -5.18 9.11 1.02
C ALA A 104 -6.09 10.19 0.41
N GLY A 105 -6.68 11.05 1.26
CA GLY A 105 -7.49 12.18 0.83
C GLY A 105 -6.68 13.20 0.04
N LEU A 106 -5.47 13.54 0.50
CA LEU A 106 -4.56 14.41 -0.25
C LEU A 106 -4.19 13.80 -1.60
N ALA A 107 -3.86 12.50 -1.65
CA ALA A 107 -3.56 11.81 -2.89
C ALA A 107 -4.75 11.86 -3.85
N LEU A 108 -5.98 11.65 -3.36
CA LEU A 108 -7.19 11.74 -4.17
C LEU A 108 -7.40 13.16 -4.72
N LEU A 109 -7.26 14.18 -3.88
CA LEU A 109 -7.38 15.58 -4.31
C LEU A 109 -6.33 15.95 -5.37
N LEU A 110 -5.09 15.47 -5.21
CA LEU A 110 -4.02 15.68 -6.19
C LEU A 110 -4.31 14.94 -7.51
N HIS A 111 -4.85 13.72 -7.43
CA HIS A 111 -5.25 12.98 -8.63
C HIS A 111 -6.38 13.70 -9.37
N LEU A 112 -7.39 14.22 -8.66
CA LEU A 112 -8.46 15.01 -9.26
C LEU A 112 -7.93 16.32 -9.85
N GLY A 113 -6.97 16.95 -9.19
CA GLY A 113 -6.29 18.16 -9.67
C GLY A 113 -5.36 17.91 -10.87
N SER A 114 -5.06 16.65 -11.21
CA SER A 114 -4.15 16.31 -12.30
C SER A 114 -4.65 16.75 -13.68
N ALA A 115 -5.96 16.96 -13.82
CA ALA A 115 -6.56 17.60 -14.98
C ALA A 115 -6.01 19.02 -15.24
N VAL A 116 -5.55 19.72 -14.20
CA VAL A 116 -4.97 21.06 -14.31
C VAL A 116 -3.46 21.00 -14.54
N HIS A 117 -2.75 20.11 -13.83
CA HIS A 117 -1.30 19.99 -13.99
C HIS A 117 -0.82 18.53 -13.81
N PRO A 118 -0.15 17.95 -14.82
CA PRO A 118 0.20 16.53 -14.84
C PRO A 118 1.16 16.11 -13.72
N ALA A 119 1.98 17.03 -13.20
CA ALA A 119 2.86 16.73 -12.06
C ALA A 119 2.09 16.34 -10.78
N LEU A 120 0.82 16.75 -10.63
CA LEU A 120 0.02 16.38 -9.46
C LEU A 120 -0.33 14.89 -9.46
N ASP A 121 -0.48 14.27 -10.62
CA ASP A 121 -0.70 12.82 -10.72
C ASP A 121 0.51 12.04 -10.20
N LEU A 122 1.72 12.49 -10.55
CA LEU A 122 2.96 11.87 -10.12
C LEU A 122 3.12 11.92 -8.59
N VAL A 123 2.75 13.05 -7.97
CA VAL A 123 2.75 13.19 -6.51
C VAL A 123 1.68 12.32 -5.88
N SER A 124 0.47 12.29 -6.43
CA SER A 124 -0.63 11.43 -5.96
C SER A 124 -0.20 9.96 -5.92
N VAL A 125 0.35 9.45 -7.02
CA VAL A 125 0.82 8.06 -7.14
C VAL A 125 1.89 7.77 -6.08
N LYS A 126 2.85 8.68 -5.86
CA LYS A 126 3.88 8.51 -4.81
C LYS A 126 3.29 8.46 -3.40
N LEU A 127 2.27 9.26 -3.11
CA LEU A 127 1.58 9.22 -1.82
C LEU A 127 0.80 7.91 -1.64
N LEU A 128 0.11 7.42 -2.67
CA LEU A 128 -0.56 6.13 -2.61
C LEU A 128 0.44 4.97 -2.44
N HIS A 129 1.59 5.04 -3.10
CA HIS A 129 2.68 4.09 -2.90
C HIS A 129 3.14 4.07 -1.44
N LEU A 130 3.36 5.24 -0.83
CA LEU A 130 3.77 5.35 0.57
C LEU A 130 2.83 4.60 1.53
N LEU A 131 1.52 4.63 1.27
CA LEU A 131 0.51 3.93 2.08
C LEU A 131 0.44 2.42 1.83
N GLN A 132 0.90 1.95 0.66
CA GLN A 132 0.86 0.54 0.28
C GLN A 132 2.15 -0.21 0.66
N TYR A 133 3.28 0.49 0.77
CA TYR A 133 4.55 -0.10 1.18
C TYR A 133 4.66 -0.23 2.70
N PRO A 134 5.49 -1.16 3.21
CA PRO A 134 5.69 -1.37 4.65
C PRO A 134 6.44 -0.22 5.35
N GLY A 135 6.63 0.94 4.71
CA GLY A 135 7.41 2.06 5.23
C GLY A 135 6.90 2.58 6.58
N MET A 136 5.59 2.80 6.72
CA MET A 136 4.99 3.23 8.00
C MET A 136 5.22 2.21 9.12
N LEU A 137 5.11 0.93 8.78
CA LEU A 137 5.28 -0.18 9.71
C LEU A 137 6.74 -0.32 10.16
N LEU A 138 7.70 -0.22 9.24
CA LEU A 138 9.12 -0.21 9.54
C LEU A 138 9.51 1.00 10.38
N PHE A 139 8.93 2.17 10.09
CA PHE A 139 9.16 3.39 10.88
C PHE A 139 8.68 3.22 12.33
N LEU A 140 7.48 2.65 12.55
CA LEU A 140 6.99 2.34 13.90
C LEU A 140 7.89 1.35 14.62
N TRP A 141 8.38 0.33 13.91
CA TRP A 141 9.28 -0.66 14.48
C TRP A 141 10.63 -0.03 14.88
N MET A 142 11.25 0.77 14.02
CA MET A 142 12.47 1.51 14.34
C MET A 142 12.27 2.50 15.49
N ALA A 143 11.18 3.27 15.48
CA ALA A 143 10.85 4.19 16.57
C ALA A 143 10.69 3.47 17.92
N SER A 144 10.20 2.23 17.91
CA SER A 144 10.11 1.42 19.13
C SER A 144 11.46 1.00 19.69
N MET A 145 12.49 0.84 18.85
CA MET A 145 13.86 0.52 19.31
C MET A 145 14.54 1.71 19.99
N LEU A 146 14.20 2.94 19.58
CA LEU A 146 14.73 4.17 20.16
C LEU A 146 14.09 4.53 21.51
N ARG A 147 12.99 3.85 21.86
CA ARG A 147 12.33 4.07 23.15
C ARG A 147 13.23 3.49 24.25
N LYS A 148 13.87 4.37 25.03
CA LYS A 148 14.60 3.96 26.24
C LYS A 148 13.69 3.03 27.07
N PRO A 149 14.19 1.89 27.57
CA PRO A 149 13.45 1.13 28.56
C PRO A 149 13.13 2.10 29.69
N ALA A 150 11.84 2.33 29.95
CA ALA A 150 11.45 3.03 31.16
C ALA A 150 12.05 2.23 32.31
N ASN A 151 12.87 2.89 33.14
CA ASN A 151 13.47 2.32 34.34
C ASN A 151 12.46 1.39 35.00
N GLN A 152 12.82 0.11 35.09
CA GLN A 152 12.19 -0.81 36.03
C GLN A 152 12.56 -0.26 37.41
N GLY A 153 11.63 0.50 38.00
CA GLY A 153 11.66 0.86 39.41
C GLY A 153 11.44 -0.37 40.27
#